data_AF-A0AAU0NME5-F1
#
_entry.id   AF-A0AAU0NME5-F1
#
_cell.length_a   1.000
_cell.length_b   1.000
_cell.length_c   1.000
_cell.angle_alpha   90.00
_cell.angle_beta   90.00
_cell.angle_gamma   90.00
#
_symmetry.space_group_name_H-M   'P 1'
#
loop_
_entity.id
_entity.type
_entity.pdbx_description
1 polymer ?
#
loop_
_entity_poly.entity_id
_entity_poly.type
_entity_poly.pdbx_seq_one_letter_code
_entity_poly.pdbx_strand_id
1 'polypeptide(L)' 'MKIVRSQRSDIHEELNKQNIKESKNKVEKEQLSFYDILSLMKHDSYYRHRGAIRQR' A
#
# COMPACT_ATOMS: atom_id res chain seq x y z
N MET A 1 23.10 43.37 0.17
CA MET A 1 22.61 42.21 -0.60
C MET A 1 21.30 41.74 0.00
N LYS A 2 20.20 41.74 -0.75
CA LYS A 2 18.90 41.22 -0.30
C LYS A 2 18.86 39.75 -0.70
N ILE A 3 19.05 38.85 0.26
CA ILE A 3 19.02 37.40 0.01
C ILE A 3 17.59 37.06 -0.38
N VAL A 4 17.35 36.76 -1.66
CA VAL A 4 16.07 36.22 -2.11
C VAL A 4 15.94 34.84 -1.47
N ARG A 5 15.18 34.74 -0.36
CA ARG A 5 14.79 33.43 0.18
C ARG A 5 14.20 32.63 -0.98
N SER A 6 14.66 31.39 -1.15
CA SER A 6 14.22 30.53 -2.23
C SER A 6 12.69 30.50 -2.25
N GLN A 7 12.10 30.69 -3.43
CA GLN A 7 10.65 30.55 -3.68
C GLN A 7 10.12 29.13 -3.42
N ARG A 8 10.95 28.22 -2.91
CA ARG A 8 10.54 26.84 -2.64
C ARG A 8 9.72 26.83 -1.36
N SER A 9 8.46 26.51 -1.53
CA SER A 9 7.52 26.28 -0.45
C SER A 9 8.01 25.15 0.46
N ASP A 10 7.96 25.36 1.78
CA ASP A 10 8.26 24.36 2.82
C ASP A 10 7.28 23.16 2.80
N ILE A 11 6.34 23.15 1.85
CA ILE A 11 5.39 22.07 1.55
C ILE A 11 6.11 20.72 1.44
N HIS A 12 7.30 20.65 0.85
CA HIS A 12 8.04 19.38 0.78
C HIS A 12 8.44 18.87 2.17
N GLU A 13 8.87 19.75 3.08
CA GLU A 13 9.20 19.36 4.45
C GLU A 13 7.96 18.95 5.24
N GLU A 14 6.84 19.63 5.01
CA GLU A 14 5.57 19.32 5.66
C GLU A 14 4.98 17.99 5.18
N LEU A 15 5.01 17.71 3.87
CA LEU A 15 4.64 16.43 3.28
C LEU A 15 5.51 15.28 3.80
N ASN A 16 6.82 15.49 3.94
CA ASN A 16 7.70 14.48 4.54
C ASN A 16 7.34 14.19 6.01
N LYS A 17 7.03 15.22 6.80
CA LYS A 17 6.61 15.06 8.20
C LYS A 17 5.27 14.32 8.31
N GLN A 18 4.33 14.54 7.38
CA GLN A 18 3.06 13.84 7.31
C GLN A 18 3.25 12.36 6.92
N ASN A 19 4.04 12.07 5.88
CA ASN A 19 4.35 10.71 5.44
C ASN A 19 4.99 9.85 6.56
N ILE A 20 5.86 10.45 7.39
CA ILE A 20 6.49 9.79 8.53
C ILE A 20 5.49 9.51 9.68
N LYS A 21 4.46 10.34 9.84
CA LYS A 21 3.41 10.10 10.85
C LYS A 21 2.45 9.00 10.40
N GLU A 22 2.10 8.97 9.12
CA GLU A 22 1.26 7.90 8.55
C GLU A 22 1.97 6.55 8.53
N SER A 23 3.30 6.52 8.33
CA SER A 23 4.06 5.28 8.36
C SER A 23 4.11 4.62 9.75
N LYS A 24 3.95 5.39 10.83
CA LYS A 24 3.95 4.85 12.21
C LYS A 24 2.66 4.11 12.56
N ASN A 25 1.57 4.41 11.87
CA ASN A 25 0.32 3.65 11.97
C ASN A 25 0.19 2.58 10.86
N LYS A 26 1.19 2.47 9.98
CA LYS A 26 1.15 1.53 8.87
C LYS A 26 1.87 0.25 9.25
N VAL A 27 1.03 -0.74 9.48
CA VAL A 27 1.33 -2.15 9.31
C VAL A 27 2.21 -2.65 10.44
N GLU A 28 1.57 -3.11 11.54
CA GLU A 28 2.04 -4.35 12.14
C GLU A 28 2.31 -5.29 10.97
N LYS A 29 3.59 -5.64 10.77
CA LYS A 29 3.96 -6.59 9.72
C LYS A 29 3.26 -7.89 10.08
N GLU A 30 2.04 -8.06 9.60
CA GLU A 30 1.39 -9.35 9.59
C GLU A 30 2.37 -10.25 8.87
N GLN A 31 2.98 -11.17 9.63
CA GLN A 31 3.86 -12.18 9.07
C GLN A 31 2.97 -13.21 8.36
N LEU A 32 2.29 -12.77 7.30
CA LEU A 32 1.51 -13.65 6.46
C LEU A 32 2.49 -14.60 5.80
N SER A 33 2.32 -15.88 6.10
CA SER A 33 3.01 -16.94 5.38
C SER A 33 2.51 -16.98 3.93
N PHE A 34 3.28 -17.66 3.08
CA PHE A 34 2.85 -17.92 1.71
C PHE A 34 1.45 -18.56 1.63
N TYR A 35 1.12 -19.44 2.59
CA TYR A 35 -0.18 -20.10 2.65
C TYR A 35 -1.32 -19.16 3.05
N ASP A 36 -1.05 -18.16 3.89
CA ASP A 36 -2.06 -17.17 4.29
C ASP A 36 -2.46 -16.29 3.10
N ILE A 37 -1.47 -15.85 2.32
CA ILE A 37 -1.69 -15.11 1.08
C ILE A 37 -2.47 -15.96 0.08
N LEU A 38 -2.07 -17.23 -0.10
CA LEU A 38 -2.75 -18.16 -0.99
C LEU A 38 -4.22 -18.36 -0.58
N SER A 39 -4.49 -18.45 0.72
CA SER A 39 -5.85 -18.58 1.25
C SER A 39 -6.68 -17.32 0.99
N LEU A 40 -6.11 -16.14 1.22
CA LEU A 40 -6.80 -14.86 0.99
C LEU A 40 -7.12 -14.62 -0.49
N MET A 41 -6.24 -15.07 -1.40
CA MET A 41 -6.44 -14.94 -2.84
C MET A 41 -7.37 -16.02 -3.44
N LYS A 42 -7.86 -16.98 -2.64
CA LYS A 42 -8.87 -17.93 -3.12
C LYS A 42 -10.22 -17.23 -3.23
N HIS A 43 -10.76 -17.20 -4.44
CA HIS A 43 -12.12 -16.71 -4.69
C HIS A 43 -13.08 -17.89 -4.77
N ASP A 44 -13.98 -18.03 -3.80
CA ASP A 44 -15.03 -19.07 -3.80
C ASP A 44 -16.08 -18.86 -4.91
N SER A 45 -16.13 -17.65 -5.48
CA SER A 45 -17.05 -17.27 -6.54
C SER A 45 -16.72 -17.91 -7.89
N TYR A 46 -15.52 -18.47 -8.07
CA TYR A 46 -15.10 -19.05 -9.34
C TYR A 46 -14.52 -20.46 -9.16
N TYR A 47 -14.79 -21.34 -10.12
CA TYR A 47 -14.24 -22.70 -10.17
C TYR A 47 -13.71 -23.03 -11.56
N ARG A 48 -12.84 -24.03 -11.65
CA ARG A 48 -12.35 -24.55 -12.93
C ARG A 48 -13.27 -25.65 -13.44
N HIS A 49 -13.77 -25.50 -14.66
CA HIS A 49 -14.52 -26.54 -15.38
C HIS A 49 -13.89 -26.76 -16.76
N ARG A 50 -13.38 -27.98 -17.00
CA ARG A 50 -12.75 -28.36 -18.28
C ARG A 50 -11.69 -27.35 -18.75
N GLY A 51 -10.84 -26.89 -17.83
CA GLY A 51 -9.77 -25.92 -18.11
C GLY A 51 -10.21 -24.44 -18.13
N ALA A 52 -11.51 -24.15 -18.27
CA ALA A 52 -12.05 -22.80 -18.22
C ALA A 52 -12.39 -22.37 -16.78
N ILE A 53 -12.29 -21.07 -16.51
CA ILE A 53 -12.77 -20.47 -15.26
C ILE A 53 -14.26 -20.14 -15.42
N ARG A 54 -15.10 -20.58 -14.48
CA ARG A 54 -16.54 -20.31 -14.44
C ARG A 54 -16.90 -19.69 -13.10
N GLN A 55 -17.90 -18.83 -13.08
CA GLN A 55 -18.54 -18.42 -11.84
C GLN A 55 -19.38 -19.57 -11.29
N ARG A 56 -19.39 -19.70 -9.97
CA ARG A 56 -20.25 -20.65 -9.26
C ARG A 56 -21.72 -20.30 -9.43
#